data_AF-A0A0W8CX97-F1
#
_entry.id   AF-A0A0W8CX97-F1
#
_cell.length_a   1.000
_cell.length_b   1.000
_cell.length_c   1.000
_cell.angle_alpha   90.00
_cell.angle_beta   90.00
_cell.angle_gamma   90.00
#
_symmetry.space_group_name_H-M   'P 1'
#
loop_
_entity.id
_entity.type
_entity.pdbx_description
1 polymer ?
#
loop_
_entity_poly.entity_id
_entity_poly.type
_entity_poly.pdbx_seq_one_letter_code
_entity_poly.pdbx_strand_id
1 'polypeptide(L)'
;MKAKCRSWIEDRKWLEQDWRKIDSVVELFDVATNTAGLVPDAVRIRYQEVANDAISKFASSPLRTTFVTRSNTLWLGFDNIIGALCQGWLNDSAVDFCLEAIVGSIGQSLMLSTLLGVVGWPTSPKTQILYTKFIVHPVSLSANHWGLITVRLYCDVATKTLQVQVFMYEPLIDEEYQEQMIASGKELCNTRKE
;
A
#
# COMPACT_ATOMS: atom_id res chain seq x y z
N MET A 1 2.47 -22.88 20.07
CA MET A 1 2.60 -21.61 20.86
C MET A 1 4.06 -21.16 20.96
N LYS A 2 5.00 -21.98 21.47
CA LYS A 2 6.43 -21.61 21.59
C LYS A 2 7.11 -21.15 20.28
N ALA A 3 6.81 -21.78 19.14
CA ALA A 3 7.37 -21.37 17.84
C ALA A 3 6.90 -19.96 17.40
N LYS A 4 5.60 -19.65 17.57
CA LYS A 4 5.04 -18.31 17.31
C LYS A 4 5.65 -17.25 18.24
N CYS A 5 5.93 -17.58 19.51
CA CYS A 5 6.61 -16.66 20.44
C CYS A 5 8.07 -16.37 20.03
N ARG A 6 8.79 -17.33 19.43
CA ARG A 6 10.15 -17.08 18.94
C ARG A 6 10.17 -16.21 17.69
N SER A 7 9.29 -16.48 16.72
CA SER A 7 9.09 -15.60 15.55
C SER A 7 8.81 -14.18 16.03
N TRP A 8 7.86 -14.01 16.96
CA TRP A 8 7.51 -12.72 17.52
C TRP A 8 8.70 -11.91 18.10
N ILE A 9 9.65 -12.58 18.76
CA ILE A 9 10.83 -11.90 19.31
C ILE A 9 11.76 -11.42 18.19
N GLU A 10 12.00 -12.25 17.17
CA GLU A 10 12.82 -11.87 16.01
C GLU A 10 12.13 -10.78 15.19
N ASP A 11 10.81 -10.89 15.03
CA ASP A 11 9.97 -9.93 14.34
C ASP A 11 10.06 -8.55 15.01
N ARG A 12 10.01 -8.51 16.35
CA ARG A 12 10.21 -7.28 17.13
C ARG A 12 11.61 -6.72 16.99
N LYS A 13 12.67 -7.55 17.00
CA LYS A 13 14.04 -7.06 16.83
C LYS A 13 14.25 -6.39 15.47
N TRP A 14 13.67 -6.95 14.42
CA TRP A 14 13.70 -6.34 13.09
C TRP A 14 12.97 -4.98 13.08
N LEU A 15 11.77 -4.92 13.69
CA LEU A 15 11.02 -3.67 13.77
C LEU A 15 11.72 -2.61 14.64
N GLU A 16 12.41 -3.03 15.69
CA GLU A 16 13.15 -2.17 16.64
C GLU A 16 14.55 -1.78 16.14
N GLN A 17 14.93 -2.14 14.92
CA GLN A 17 16.20 -1.73 14.33
C GLN A 17 16.28 -0.20 14.16
N ASP A 18 17.50 0.28 13.89
CA ASP A 18 17.74 1.70 13.63
C ASP A 18 17.38 2.05 12.17
N TRP A 19 16.13 2.48 11.95
CA TRP A 19 15.60 2.83 10.64
C TRP A 19 16.31 4.02 9.99
N ARG A 20 17.04 4.82 10.78
CA ARG A 20 17.83 5.94 10.26
C ARG A 20 19.05 5.50 9.46
N LYS A 21 19.44 4.22 9.57
CA LYS A 21 20.59 3.65 8.86
C LYS A 21 20.22 2.99 7.53
N ILE A 22 18.93 2.90 7.22
CA ILE A 22 18.45 2.28 5.99
C ILE A 22 18.50 3.31 4.88
N ASP A 23 19.26 3.02 3.84
CA ASP A 23 19.40 3.88 2.66
C ASP A 23 18.40 3.46 1.59
N SER A 24 17.13 3.79 1.81
CA SER A 24 16.05 3.53 0.86
C SER A 24 15.06 4.67 0.96
N VAL A 25 14.71 5.29 -0.18
CA VAL A 25 13.67 6.32 -0.26
C VAL A 25 12.48 5.75 -1.02
N VAL A 26 11.38 5.54 -0.32
CA VAL A 26 10.12 5.10 -0.93
C VAL A 26 9.32 6.33 -1.35
N GLU A 27 9.56 6.80 -2.58
CA GLU A 27 8.94 8.03 -3.09
C GLU A 27 7.44 7.91 -3.38
N LEU A 28 6.94 6.71 -3.71
CA LEU A 28 5.54 6.50 -4.09
C LEU A 28 4.53 6.90 -3.00
N PHE A 29 4.95 6.83 -1.73
CA PHE A 29 4.10 7.10 -0.57
C PHE A 29 4.64 8.26 0.27
N ASP A 30 5.41 9.17 -0.33
CA ASP A 30 6.04 10.27 0.38
C ASP A 30 5.03 11.22 1.05
N VAL A 31 3.91 11.50 0.38
CA VAL A 31 2.80 12.29 0.95
C VAL A 31 2.12 11.53 2.09
N ALA A 32 1.89 10.22 1.93
CA ALA A 32 1.23 9.41 2.94
C ALA A 32 2.08 9.21 4.20
N THR A 33 3.40 9.11 4.02
CA THR A 33 4.38 8.98 5.10
C THR A 33 4.87 10.33 5.65
N ASN A 34 4.42 11.43 5.04
CA ASN A 34 4.84 12.79 5.36
C ASN A 34 6.36 13.01 5.19
N THR A 35 6.94 12.41 4.15
CA THR A 35 8.33 12.57 3.73
C THR A 35 8.50 13.39 2.45
N ALA A 36 7.39 13.76 1.79
CA ALA A 36 7.42 14.56 0.57
C ALA A 36 8.19 15.87 0.76
N GLY A 37 9.20 16.10 -0.09
CA GLY A 37 10.03 17.30 -0.08
C GLY A 37 11.01 17.41 1.11
N LEU A 38 11.12 16.40 1.96
CA LEU A 38 12.11 16.36 3.02
C LEU A 38 13.50 16.03 2.47
N VAL A 39 14.54 16.60 3.10
CA VAL A 39 15.93 16.19 2.85
C VAL A 39 16.19 14.78 3.39
N PRO A 40 17.15 14.02 2.85
CA PRO A 40 17.36 12.59 3.18
C PRO A 40 17.47 12.30 4.68
N ASP A 41 18.17 13.14 5.45
CA ASP A 41 18.28 12.96 6.91
C ASP A 41 16.94 13.10 7.63
N ALA A 42 16.08 14.02 7.17
CA ALA A 42 14.74 14.20 7.73
C ALA A 42 13.80 13.05 7.33
N VAL A 43 13.94 12.48 6.13
CA VAL A 43 13.23 11.26 5.71
C VAL A 43 13.57 10.09 6.64
N ARG A 44 14.86 9.90 6.94
CA ARG A 44 15.35 8.85 7.85
C ARG A 44 14.82 9.01 9.27
N ILE A 45 14.76 10.24 9.79
CA ILE A 45 14.12 10.53 11.08
C ILE A 45 12.64 10.17 11.02
N ARG A 46 11.94 10.56 9.95
CA ARG A 46 10.52 10.27 9.79
C ARG A 46 10.22 8.77 9.71
N TYR A 47 11.06 7.97 9.05
CA TYR A 47 10.92 6.52 9.05
C TYR A 47 11.05 5.93 10.45
N GLN A 48 11.98 6.43 11.27
CA GLN A 48 12.08 6.01 12.67
C GLN A 48 10.82 6.37 13.47
N GLU A 49 10.22 7.54 13.25
CA GLU A 49 8.95 7.91 13.89
C GLU A 49 7.81 6.96 13.51
N VAL A 50 7.66 6.65 12.21
CA VAL A 50 6.65 5.71 11.73
C VAL A 50 6.87 4.31 12.30
N ALA A 51 8.13 3.87 12.39
CA ALA A 51 8.48 2.61 13.05
C ALA A 51 8.11 2.63 14.54
N ASN A 52 8.38 3.72 15.27
CA ASN A 52 7.99 3.87 16.68
C ASN A 52 6.47 3.81 16.87
N ASP A 53 5.69 4.41 15.97
CA ASP A 53 4.24 4.31 15.97
C ASP A 53 3.77 2.86 15.79
N ALA A 54 4.40 2.11 14.88
CA ALA A 54 4.14 0.68 14.71
C ALA A 54 4.53 -0.12 15.97
N ILE A 55 5.72 0.11 16.53
CA ILE A 55 6.21 -0.54 17.77
C ILE A 55 5.24 -0.31 18.93
N SER A 56 4.71 0.91 19.07
CA SER A 56 3.76 1.23 20.14
C SER A 56 2.47 0.41 20.04
N LYS A 57 1.96 0.19 18.82
CA LYS A 57 0.80 -0.67 18.54
C LYS A 57 1.13 -2.13 18.82
N PHE A 58 2.35 -2.56 18.49
CA PHE A 58 2.84 -3.91 18.78
C PHE A 58 2.98 -4.18 20.28
N ALA A 59 3.39 -3.19 21.06
CA ALA A 59 3.52 -3.33 22.51
C ALA A 59 2.16 -3.35 23.23
N SER A 60 1.14 -2.71 22.67
CA SER A 60 -0.18 -2.55 23.30
C SER A 60 -1.25 -3.53 22.83
N SER A 61 -1.04 -4.22 21.70
CA SER A 61 -2.06 -5.10 21.11
C SER A 61 -1.80 -6.59 21.38
N PRO A 62 -2.81 -7.36 21.84
CA PRO A 62 -2.71 -8.82 21.87
C PRO A 62 -2.49 -9.43 20.47
N LEU A 63 -1.71 -10.51 20.36
CA LEU A 63 -1.48 -11.24 19.09
C LEU A 63 -2.77 -11.70 18.38
N ARG A 64 -3.87 -11.86 19.12
CA ARG A 64 -5.17 -12.28 18.59
C ARG A 64 -6.07 -11.13 18.15
N THR A 65 -5.58 -9.89 18.21
CA THR A 65 -6.33 -8.72 17.73
C THR A 65 -6.61 -8.85 16.23
N THR A 66 -7.81 -8.47 15.82
CA THR A 66 -8.17 -8.37 14.40
C THR A 66 -8.53 -6.93 14.10
N PHE A 67 -7.93 -6.39 13.06
CA PHE A 67 -8.24 -5.07 12.52
C PHE A 67 -9.26 -5.19 11.40
N VAL A 68 -10.05 -4.14 11.23
CA VAL A 68 -11.09 -4.05 10.21
C VAL A 68 -10.90 -2.75 9.44
N THR A 69 -11.09 -2.81 8.12
CA THR A 69 -11.09 -1.61 7.30
C THR A 69 -12.28 -0.70 7.62
N ARG A 70 -12.18 0.60 7.29
CA ARG A 70 -13.28 1.55 7.53
C ARG A 70 -14.55 1.19 6.76
N SER A 71 -14.40 0.52 5.61
CA SER A 71 -15.52 0.01 4.81
C SER A 71 -16.15 -1.26 5.38
N ASN A 72 -15.57 -1.84 6.43
CA ASN A 72 -15.96 -3.11 7.04
C ASN A 72 -15.91 -4.32 6.08
N THR A 73 -15.08 -4.26 5.04
CA THR A 73 -15.00 -5.30 4.01
C THR A 73 -13.85 -6.27 4.22
N LEU A 74 -12.73 -5.81 4.78
CA LEU A 74 -11.53 -6.62 4.99
C LEU A 74 -11.16 -6.68 6.47
N TRP A 75 -10.68 -7.86 6.86
CA TRP A 75 -10.26 -8.20 8.21
C TRP A 75 -8.82 -8.66 8.18
N LEU A 76 -7.99 -8.17 9.08
CA LEU A 76 -6.59 -8.56 9.16
C LEU A 76 -6.19 -8.86 10.60
N GLY A 77 -5.80 -10.12 10.84
CA GLY A 77 -5.25 -10.54 12.12
C GLY A 77 -3.90 -9.88 12.39
N PHE A 78 -3.68 -9.48 13.64
CA PHE A 78 -2.43 -8.87 14.05
C PHE A 78 -1.26 -9.83 13.87
N ASP A 79 -1.44 -11.12 14.16
CA ASP A 79 -0.42 -12.14 13.88
C ASP A 79 -0.04 -12.26 12.40
N ASN A 80 -0.97 -11.95 11.49
CA ASN A 80 -0.70 -11.91 10.06
C ASN A 80 0.14 -10.68 9.66
N ILE A 81 -0.18 -9.50 10.22
CA ILE A 81 0.61 -8.25 10.02
C ILE A 81 2.06 -8.45 10.43
N ILE A 82 2.27 -9.11 11.57
CA ILE A 82 3.58 -9.34 12.16
C ILE A 82 4.43 -10.22 11.26
N GLY A 83 3.90 -11.38 10.88
CA GLY A 83 4.61 -12.31 9.98
C GLY A 83 4.93 -11.64 8.66
N ALA A 84 4.00 -10.85 8.13
CA ALA A 84 4.17 -10.14 6.87
C ALA A 84 5.23 -9.03 6.92
N LEU A 85 5.18 -8.15 7.92
CA LEU A 85 6.09 -7.01 8.05
C LEU A 85 7.51 -7.45 8.37
N CYS A 86 7.68 -8.37 9.32
CA CYS A 86 8.98 -8.62 9.91
C CYS A 86 9.76 -9.75 9.24
N GLN A 87 9.07 -10.65 8.53
CA GLN A 87 9.73 -11.65 7.68
C GLN A 87 10.07 -11.10 6.29
N GLY A 88 9.67 -9.85 5.99
CA GLY A 88 9.98 -9.16 4.74
C GLY A 88 9.11 -9.55 3.56
N TRP A 89 8.02 -10.31 3.78
CA TRP A 89 7.12 -10.77 2.71
C TRP A 89 5.68 -10.51 3.08
N LEU A 90 5.08 -9.47 2.47
CA LEU A 90 3.64 -9.25 2.59
C LEU A 90 2.89 -10.34 1.82
N ASN A 91 1.84 -10.89 2.43
CA ASN A 91 0.90 -11.77 1.73
C ASN A 91 -0.32 -10.99 1.21
N ASP A 92 -1.14 -11.66 0.40
CA ASP A 92 -2.34 -11.09 -0.22
C ASP A 92 -3.23 -10.34 0.78
N SER A 93 -3.47 -10.92 1.97
CA SER A 93 -4.33 -10.30 2.98
C SER A 93 -3.75 -9.02 3.56
N ALA A 94 -2.44 -8.96 3.80
CA ALA A 94 -1.79 -7.75 4.29
C ALA A 94 -1.78 -6.65 3.21
N VAL A 95 -1.48 -7.01 1.96
CA VAL A 95 -1.50 -6.09 0.82
C VAL A 95 -2.91 -5.56 0.57
N ASP A 96 -3.90 -6.44 0.48
CA ASP A 96 -5.29 -6.07 0.22
C ASP A 96 -5.82 -5.13 1.31
N PHE A 97 -5.57 -5.46 2.58
CA PHE A 97 -6.03 -4.64 3.71
C PHE A 97 -5.41 -3.24 3.72
N CYS A 98 -4.09 -3.14 3.53
CA CYS A 98 -3.38 -1.86 3.52
C CYS A 98 -3.79 -0.99 2.34
N LEU A 99 -3.90 -1.57 1.14
CA LEU A 99 -4.30 -0.83 -0.04
C LEU A 99 -5.77 -0.43 0.00
N GLU A 100 -6.67 -1.27 0.51
CA GLU A 100 -8.06 -0.85 0.73
C GLU A 100 -8.11 0.34 1.69
N ALA A 101 -7.35 0.32 2.79
CA ALA A 101 -7.33 1.43 3.74
C ALA A 101 -6.83 2.74 3.11
N ILE A 102 -5.84 2.65 2.22
CA ILE A 102 -5.30 3.80 1.46
C ILE A 102 -6.32 4.27 0.41
N VAL A 103 -6.76 3.38 -0.48
CA VAL A 103 -7.67 3.68 -1.59
C VAL A 103 -9.02 4.18 -1.09
N GLY A 104 -9.55 3.57 -0.03
CA GLY A 104 -10.78 3.98 0.64
C GLY A 104 -10.69 5.39 1.25
N SER A 105 -9.48 5.90 1.50
CA SER A 105 -9.28 7.27 1.98
C SER A 105 -9.20 8.33 0.86
N ILE A 106 -8.94 7.93 -0.39
CA ILE A 106 -8.73 8.83 -1.54
C ILE A 106 -10.07 9.27 -2.16
N GLY A 107 -11.15 8.49 -1.95
CA GLY A 107 -12.46 8.76 -2.56
C GLY A 107 -12.45 8.52 -4.07
N GLN A 108 -13.64 8.28 -4.65
CA GLN A 108 -13.79 8.01 -6.11
C GLN A 108 -12.79 6.97 -6.66
N SER A 109 -12.40 6.01 -5.84
CA SER A 109 -11.37 5.04 -6.17
C SER A 109 -11.87 3.62 -5.90
N LEU A 110 -11.51 2.69 -6.77
CA LEU A 110 -11.88 1.28 -6.69
C LEU A 110 -10.62 0.45 -6.47
N MET A 111 -10.61 -0.39 -5.45
CA MET A 111 -9.55 -1.36 -5.22
C MET A 111 -9.97 -2.73 -5.76
N LEU A 112 -9.10 -3.36 -6.54
CA LEU A 112 -9.23 -4.74 -7.00
C LEU A 112 -8.37 -5.64 -6.10
N SER A 113 -8.83 -6.85 -5.80
CA SER A 113 -8.06 -7.80 -4.97
C SER A 113 -6.81 -8.28 -5.68
N THR A 114 -5.74 -8.53 -4.91
CA THR A 114 -4.54 -9.29 -5.32
C THR A 114 -4.87 -10.62 -6.01
N LEU A 115 -5.98 -11.25 -5.65
CA LEU A 115 -6.38 -12.55 -6.18
C LEU A 115 -7.09 -12.49 -7.54
N LEU A 116 -7.30 -11.31 -8.13
CA LEU A 116 -8.09 -11.17 -9.37
C LEU A 116 -7.61 -12.09 -10.51
N GLY A 117 -6.29 -12.28 -10.67
CA GLY A 117 -5.73 -13.20 -11.67
C GLY A 117 -5.96 -14.68 -11.38
N VAL A 118 -6.27 -15.03 -10.12
CA VAL A 118 -6.45 -16.41 -9.63
C VAL A 118 -7.93 -16.78 -9.53
N VAL A 119 -8.74 -15.91 -8.93
CA VAL A 119 -10.18 -16.16 -8.69
C VAL A 119 -11.07 -15.64 -9.82
N GLY A 120 -10.50 -14.86 -10.75
CA GLY A 120 -11.21 -14.25 -11.85
C GLY A 120 -11.74 -12.85 -11.54
N TRP A 121 -12.39 -12.26 -12.55
CA TRP A 121 -12.89 -10.89 -12.47
C TRP A 121 -14.03 -10.76 -11.44
N PRO A 122 -14.04 -9.70 -10.62
CA PRO A 122 -15.16 -9.42 -9.75
C PRO A 122 -16.42 -9.14 -10.58
N THR A 123 -17.59 -9.36 -9.98
CA THR A 123 -18.86 -8.97 -10.57
C THR A 123 -18.84 -7.48 -10.90
N SER A 124 -19.44 -7.09 -12.04
CA SER A 124 -19.50 -5.70 -12.48
C SER A 124 -19.85 -4.77 -11.31
N PRO A 125 -19.06 -3.70 -11.08
CA PRO A 125 -19.31 -2.78 -9.99
C PRO A 125 -20.74 -2.25 -10.04
N LYS A 126 -21.43 -2.25 -8.89
CA LYS A 126 -22.77 -1.65 -8.77
C LYS A 126 -22.73 -0.13 -8.93
N THR A 127 -21.59 0.47 -8.62
CA THR A 127 -21.32 1.90 -8.79
C THR A 127 -20.97 2.17 -10.25
N GLN A 128 -21.57 3.21 -10.85
CA GLN A 128 -21.22 3.57 -12.23
C GLN A 128 -19.74 3.94 -12.32
N ILE A 129 -19.06 3.40 -13.33
CA ILE A 129 -17.63 3.65 -13.59
C ILE A 129 -17.31 5.14 -13.76
N LEU A 130 -18.31 5.95 -14.14
CA LEU A 130 -18.22 7.41 -14.26
C LEU A 130 -17.95 8.13 -12.93
N TYR A 131 -18.24 7.51 -11.79
CA TYR A 131 -17.92 8.05 -10.46
C TYR A 131 -16.57 7.58 -9.94
N THR A 132 -15.85 6.74 -10.70
CA THR A 132 -14.53 6.24 -10.37
C THR A 132 -13.50 7.04 -11.14
N LYS A 133 -12.60 7.73 -10.43
CA LYS A 133 -11.41 8.38 -10.96
C LYS A 133 -10.22 7.43 -11.04
N PHE A 134 -10.10 6.49 -10.10
CA PHE A 134 -8.97 5.57 -10.03
C PHE A 134 -9.39 4.14 -9.80
N ILE A 135 -8.73 3.20 -10.48
CA ILE A 135 -8.77 1.77 -10.14
C ILE A 135 -7.36 1.35 -9.74
N VAL A 136 -7.22 0.71 -8.59
CA VAL A 136 -5.94 0.26 -8.06
C VAL A 136 -5.96 -1.25 -7.92
N HIS A 137 -4.96 -1.91 -8.48
CA HIS A 137 -4.82 -3.35 -8.47
C HIS A 137 -3.38 -3.73 -8.06
N PRO A 138 -3.17 -4.24 -6.83
CA PRO A 138 -1.93 -4.91 -6.49
C PRO A 138 -1.78 -6.21 -7.25
N VAL A 139 -0.57 -6.46 -7.76
CA VAL A 139 -0.24 -7.66 -8.51
C VAL A 139 0.90 -8.40 -7.83
N SER A 140 0.70 -9.70 -7.60
CA SER A 140 1.77 -10.61 -7.22
C SER A 140 2.52 -11.00 -8.49
N LEU A 141 3.81 -10.68 -8.52
CA LEU A 141 4.69 -10.91 -9.66
C LEU A 141 5.66 -12.06 -9.32
N SER A 142 6.44 -12.52 -10.31
CA SER A 142 7.35 -13.67 -10.16
C SER A 142 8.38 -13.45 -9.05
N ALA A 143 9.01 -14.50 -8.51
CA ALA A 143 10.00 -14.32 -7.42
C ALA A 143 9.46 -13.58 -6.16
N ASN A 144 8.15 -13.65 -5.91
CA ASN A 144 7.47 -13.16 -4.70
C ASN A 144 7.53 -11.62 -4.52
N HIS A 145 7.65 -10.84 -5.60
CA HIS A 145 7.59 -9.38 -5.50
C HIS A 145 6.20 -8.82 -5.81
N TRP A 146 5.92 -7.64 -5.28
CA TRP A 146 4.64 -6.94 -5.46
C TRP A 146 4.80 -5.77 -6.43
N GLY A 147 3.88 -5.67 -7.38
CA GLY A 147 3.66 -4.48 -8.19
C GLY A 147 2.30 -3.85 -7.90
N LEU A 148 2.09 -2.66 -8.44
CA LEU A 148 0.85 -1.92 -8.33
C LEU A 148 0.43 -1.37 -9.68
N ILE A 149 -0.69 -1.84 -10.21
CA ILE A 149 -1.32 -1.25 -11.39
C ILE A 149 -2.30 -0.18 -10.90
N THR A 150 -2.17 1.03 -11.43
CA THR A 150 -3.15 2.10 -11.22
C THR A 150 -3.71 2.54 -12.56
N VAL A 151 -5.03 2.56 -12.66
CA VAL A 151 -5.76 3.04 -13.83
C VAL A 151 -6.43 4.34 -13.46
N ARG A 152 -6.11 5.41 -14.18
CA ARG A 152 -6.81 6.70 -14.10
C ARG A 152 -7.91 6.72 -15.15
N LEU A 153 -9.10 7.09 -14.69
CA LEU A 153 -10.30 7.26 -15.50
C LEU A 153 -10.69 8.73 -15.49
N TYR A 154 -10.91 9.31 -16.67
CA TYR A 154 -11.52 10.62 -16.79
C TYR A 154 -12.48 10.67 -17.98
N CYS A 155 -13.58 11.38 -17.80
CA CYS A 155 -14.58 11.55 -18.84
C CYS A 155 -14.34 12.89 -19.53
N ASP A 156 -14.11 12.86 -20.83
CA ASP A 156 -14.17 14.07 -21.65
C ASP A 156 -15.65 14.46 -21.82
N VAL A 157 -16.02 15.58 -21.22
CA VAL A 157 -17.41 16.07 -21.20
C VAL A 157 -17.86 16.50 -22.60
N ALA A 158 -16.95 16.99 -23.45
CA ALA A 158 -17.27 17.49 -24.78
C ALA A 158 -17.51 16.35 -25.77
N THR A 159 -16.68 15.32 -25.72
CA THR A 159 -16.77 14.16 -26.64
C THR A 159 -17.58 13.00 -26.06
N LYS A 160 -17.92 13.04 -24.76
CA LYS A 160 -18.54 11.95 -23.99
C LYS A 160 -17.73 10.65 -24.05
N THR A 161 -16.43 10.75 -24.23
CA THR A 161 -15.54 9.59 -24.25
C THR A 161 -14.88 9.38 -22.90
N LEU A 162 -14.92 8.13 -22.42
CA LEU A 162 -14.10 7.71 -21.29
C LEU A 162 -12.65 7.55 -21.78
N GLN A 163 -11.75 8.30 -21.18
CA GLN A 163 -10.32 8.14 -21.37
C GLN A 163 -9.75 7.30 -20.22
N VAL A 164 -8.83 6.42 -20.58
CA VAL A 164 -8.22 5.45 -19.67
C VAL A 164 -6.71 5.56 -19.79
N GLN A 165 -6.05 5.85 -18.68
CA GLN A 165 -4.60 5.86 -18.59
C GLN A 165 -4.15 4.81 -17.58
N VAL A 166 -3.23 3.94 -17.97
CA VAL A 166 -2.76 2.82 -17.14
C VAL A 166 -1.31 3.06 -16.75
N PHE A 167 -1.03 2.85 -15.48
CA PHE A 167 0.29 2.97 -14.87
C PHE A 167 0.61 1.66 -14.15
N MET A 168 1.85 1.20 -14.20
CA MET A 168 2.31 0.02 -13.46
C MET A 168 3.56 0.39 -12.68
N TYR A 169 3.49 0.38 -11.34
CA TYR A 169 4.64 0.54 -10.48
C TYR A 169 5.20 -0.83 -10.12
N GLU A 170 6.44 -1.07 -10.48
CA GLU A 170 7.21 -2.24 -10.08
C GLU A 170 8.49 -1.74 -9.42
N PRO A 171 8.65 -1.85 -8.09
CA PRO A 171 9.78 -1.25 -7.38
C PRO A 171 11.16 -1.84 -7.74
N LEU A 172 11.20 -2.94 -8.51
CA LEU A 172 12.43 -3.65 -8.88
C LEU A 172 12.76 -3.55 -10.38
N ILE A 173 12.00 -2.74 -11.14
CA ILE A 173 12.29 -2.44 -12.54
C ILE A 173 13.36 -1.35 -12.66
N ASP A 174 13.82 -1.03 -13.88
CA ASP A 174 14.90 -0.07 -14.10
C ASP A 174 14.58 1.35 -13.55
N GLU A 175 15.65 2.09 -13.20
CA GLU A 175 15.60 3.41 -12.55
C GLU A 175 14.85 4.47 -13.40
N GLU A 176 14.96 4.44 -14.74
CA GLU A 176 14.31 5.40 -15.66
C GLU A 176 12.79 5.20 -15.67
N TYR A 177 12.33 3.96 -15.61
CA TYR A 177 10.90 3.64 -15.50
C TYR A 177 10.33 3.99 -14.12
N GLN A 178 11.14 3.87 -13.06
CA GLN A 178 10.75 4.24 -11.69
C GLN A 178 10.41 5.74 -11.58
N GLU A 179 11.21 6.62 -12.19
CA GLU A 179 11.00 8.08 -12.16
C GLU A 179 9.67 8.51 -12.80
N GLN A 180 9.32 7.93 -13.96
CA GLN A 180 8.06 8.22 -14.66
C GLN A 180 6.84 7.79 -13.83
N MET A 181 6.96 6.69 -13.10
CA MET A 181 5.90 6.16 -12.24
C MET A 181 5.73 6.97 -10.95
N ILE A 182 6.82 7.44 -10.35
CA ILE A 182 6.79 8.35 -9.20
C ILE A 182 6.04 9.63 -9.55
N ALA A 183 6.26 10.22 -10.73
CA ALA A 183 5.55 11.42 -11.17
C ALA A 183 4.02 11.21 -11.21
N SER A 184 3.58 10.05 -11.71
CA SER A 184 2.17 9.67 -11.77
C SER A 184 1.57 9.34 -10.39
N GLY A 185 2.37 8.72 -9.51
CA GLY A 185 2.05 8.47 -8.10
C GLY A 185 1.82 9.74 -7.28
N LYS A 186 2.64 10.77 -7.51
CA LYS A 186 2.49 12.08 -6.85
C LYS A 186 1.16 12.75 -7.21
N GLU A 187 0.65 12.59 -8.43
CA GLU A 187 -0.70 13.08 -8.81
C GLU A 187 -1.83 12.38 -8.04
N LEU A 188 -1.72 11.07 -7.81
CA LEU A 188 -2.69 10.30 -7.00
C LEU A 188 -2.75 10.76 -5.54
N CYS A 189 -1.62 11.19 -4.98
CA CYS A 189 -1.56 11.69 -3.60
C CYS A 189 -1.96 13.17 -3.49
N ASN A 190 -1.75 13.96 -4.54
CA ASN A 190 -2.02 15.40 -4.58
C ASN A 190 -3.50 15.76 -4.83
N THR A 191 -4.34 14.82 -5.28
CA THR A 191 -5.81 14.98 -5.34
C THR A 191 -6.48 15.17 -3.98
N ARG A 192 -5.72 15.14 -2.87
CA ARG A 192 -6.15 15.53 -1.51
C ARG A 192 -6.61 16.99 -1.35
N LYS A 193 -6.57 17.83 -2.41
CA LYS A 193 -6.76 19.29 -2.30
C LYS A 193 -7.96 19.90 -3.05
N GLU A 194 -8.95 19.11 -3.47
CA GLU A 194 -10.24 19.65 -3.95
C GLU A 194 -11.41 19.17 -3.10
#